data_AF-A0A958QXA3-F1
#
_entry.id   AF-A0A958QXA3-F1
#
_cell.length_a   1.000
_cell.length_b   1.000
_cell.length_c   1.000
_cell.angle_alpha   90.00
_cell.angle_beta   90.00
_cell.angle_gamma   90.00
#
_symmetry.space_group_name_H-M   'P 1'
#
loop_
_entity.id
_entity.type
_entity.pdbx_description
1 polymer ?
#
loop_
_entity_poly.entity_id
_entity_poly.type
_entity_poly.pdbx_seq_one_letter_code
_entity_poly.pdbx_strand_id
1 'polypeptide(L)'
;HPIGNSSATPSPVPLLNSPSVQASLGPAYYPRAFGAALAHKPVPELDLNVIPSETTPKERALLFNFFSEVWAAGGNVFEIGPFLGGTTRAIACGMQANARCNNSHRLVSMDQFGAYYDGKRLASYMEPLFRDGTLPSSLQQELNATNELVDFADIFKKIHQQRPYFSMLEIRNQLLPSKPGEQVPTERSFGLAPGERYDAVFIDGCKSWFGTKVFMREMANHVMPGTYFLFQDYAWITCYWLPVFLLLFQDKLELCAHYDTTYVFRLHTAYSAAQVDSRFPDSVAECGRDALTECFNHILRDAYQRADTLHLTYCSLQFAMGLGDLGAVPDALAHIDGLRYQTFAQPYLHRLDLAEKLLKERLA
;
A
#
# COMPACT_ATOMS: atom_id res chain seq x y z
N HIS A 1 38.34 8.81 -8.34
CA HIS A 1 38.80 7.40 -8.49
C HIS A 1 37.93 6.72 -9.54
N PRO A 2 38.50 6.08 -10.58
CA PRO A 2 37.70 5.35 -11.55
C PRO A 2 37.16 4.09 -10.87
N ILE A 3 35.84 3.97 -10.82
CA ILE A 3 35.14 2.80 -10.29
C ILE A 3 35.44 1.65 -11.26
N GLY A 4 36.05 0.59 -10.74
CA GLY A 4 36.39 -0.59 -11.53
C GLY A 4 35.14 -1.19 -12.17
N ASN A 5 35.26 -1.55 -13.45
CA ASN A 5 34.24 -2.29 -14.21
C ASN A 5 34.06 -3.69 -13.58
N SER A 6 33.26 -3.77 -12.52
CA SER A 6 32.63 -5.00 -12.09
C SER A 6 31.69 -5.46 -13.20
N SER A 7 31.92 -6.66 -13.73
CA SER A 7 31.03 -7.31 -14.70
C SER A 7 29.72 -7.64 -13.99
N ALA A 8 28.82 -6.66 -13.90
CA ALA A 8 27.51 -6.85 -13.33
C ALA A 8 26.75 -7.91 -14.14
N THR A 9 26.38 -9.01 -13.50
CA THR A 9 25.44 -9.97 -14.06
C THR A 9 24.15 -9.22 -14.45
N PRO A 10 23.65 -9.38 -15.69
CA PRO A 10 22.46 -8.67 -16.15
C PRO A 10 21.28 -8.96 -15.22
N SER A 11 20.53 -7.89 -14.87
CA SER A 11 19.34 -8.00 -14.02
C SER A 11 18.33 -8.98 -14.65
N PRO A 12 17.74 -9.93 -13.88
CA PRO A 12 16.71 -10.83 -14.41
C PRO A 12 15.36 -10.12 -14.62
N VAL A 13 15.17 -8.91 -14.07
CA VAL A 13 13.88 -8.19 -14.09
C VAL A 13 13.40 -7.87 -15.52
N PRO A 14 14.23 -7.32 -16.44
CA PRO A 14 13.83 -7.15 -17.83
C PRO A 14 13.42 -8.44 -18.54
N LEU A 15 14.06 -9.57 -18.21
CA LEU A 15 13.72 -10.88 -18.79
C LEU A 15 12.37 -11.38 -18.26
N LEU A 16 12.14 -11.26 -16.96
CA LEU A 16 10.90 -11.69 -16.33
C LEU A 16 9.71 -10.85 -16.81
N ASN A 17 9.89 -9.54 -17.00
CA ASN A 17 8.85 -8.64 -17.50
C ASN A 17 8.54 -8.82 -19.01
N SER A 18 9.05 -9.88 -19.65
CA SER A 18 8.77 -10.15 -21.06
C SER A 18 7.41 -10.85 -21.23
N PRO A 19 6.64 -10.54 -22.29
CA PRO A 19 5.37 -11.21 -22.55
C PRO A 19 5.49 -12.74 -22.68
N SER A 20 6.63 -13.24 -23.19
CA SER A 20 6.90 -14.67 -23.29
C SER A 20 7.03 -15.36 -21.94
N VAL A 21 7.69 -14.71 -20.96
CA VAL A 21 7.83 -15.27 -19.61
C VAL A 21 6.49 -15.19 -18.86
N GLN A 22 5.78 -14.07 -18.98
CA GLN A 22 4.42 -13.94 -18.43
C GLN A 22 3.49 -15.03 -18.96
N ALA A 23 3.50 -15.29 -20.27
CA ALA A 23 2.71 -16.36 -20.88
C ALA A 23 3.13 -17.76 -20.40
N SER A 24 4.45 -18.01 -20.24
CA SER A 24 4.96 -19.30 -19.80
C SER A 24 4.66 -19.61 -18.33
N LEU A 25 4.71 -18.61 -17.45
CA LEU A 25 4.41 -18.79 -16.03
C LEU A 25 2.90 -18.71 -15.75
N GLY A 26 2.14 -18.05 -16.62
CA GLY A 26 0.70 -17.86 -16.49
C GLY A 26 0.31 -16.95 -15.32
N PRO A 27 -0.99 -16.61 -15.22
CA PRO A 27 -1.49 -15.68 -14.21
C PRO A 27 -1.36 -16.21 -12.78
N ALA A 28 -1.19 -17.53 -12.61
CA ALA A 28 -1.07 -18.15 -11.30
C ALA A 28 0.31 -17.93 -10.64
N TYR A 29 1.39 -18.04 -11.43
CA TYR A 29 2.76 -18.03 -10.90
C TYR A 29 3.54 -16.77 -11.25
N TYR A 30 3.20 -16.12 -12.37
CA TYR A 30 3.92 -14.94 -12.84
C TYR A 30 3.97 -13.83 -11.78
N PRO A 31 2.84 -13.40 -11.16
CA PRO A 31 2.88 -12.27 -10.25
C PRO A 31 3.79 -12.49 -9.03
N ARG A 32 3.78 -13.70 -8.48
CA ARG A 32 4.65 -14.07 -7.35
C ARG A 32 6.12 -14.07 -7.75
N ALA A 33 6.44 -14.69 -8.88
CA ALA A 33 7.81 -14.78 -9.38
C ALA A 33 8.37 -13.38 -9.70
N PHE A 34 7.56 -12.54 -10.33
CA PHE A 34 7.95 -11.18 -10.69
C PHE A 34 8.12 -10.29 -9.46
N GLY A 35 7.19 -10.33 -8.51
CA GLY A 35 7.32 -9.60 -7.24
C GLY A 35 8.53 -10.04 -6.42
N ALA A 36 8.79 -11.34 -6.34
CA ALA A 36 10.00 -11.85 -5.69
C ALA A 36 11.29 -11.39 -6.39
N ALA A 37 11.33 -11.37 -7.72
CA ALA A 37 12.48 -10.87 -8.45
C ALA A 37 12.76 -9.38 -8.15
N LEU A 38 11.72 -8.56 -8.08
CA LEU A 38 11.84 -7.15 -7.70
C LEU A 38 12.29 -6.98 -6.23
N ALA A 39 11.73 -7.75 -5.31
CA ALA A 39 12.02 -7.65 -3.87
C ALA A 39 13.42 -8.18 -3.49
N HIS A 40 13.93 -9.19 -4.20
CA HIS A 40 15.22 -9.82 -3.92
C HIS A 40 16.39 -9.24 -4.71
N LYS A 41 16.11 -8.48 -5.77
CA LYS A 41 17.16 -7.80 -6.53
C LYS A 41 17.93 -6.82 -5.63
N PRO A 42 19.27 -6.84 -5.64
CA PRO A 42 20.08 -5.91 -4.86
C PRO A 42 19.72 -4.45 -5.15
N VAL A 43 19.60 -3.66 -4.09
CA VAL A 43 19.45 -2.21 -4.15
C VAL A 43 20.81 -1.57 -3.88
N PRO A 44 21.15 -0.43 -4.51
CA PRO A 44 22.35 0.32 -4.14
C PRO A 44 22.28 0.78 -2.67
N GLU A 45 23.43 1.16 -2.10
CA GLU A 45 23.52 1.72 -0.75
C GLU A 45 22.81 3.09 -0.68
N LEU A 46 21.49 3.06 -0.45
CA LEU A 46 20.60 4.22 -0.46
C LEU A 46 19.86 4.42 0.86
N ASP A 47 20.24 3.69 1.91
CA ASP A 47 19.65 3.81 3.24
C ASP A 47 18.11 3.70 3.24
N LEU A 48 17.56 2.83 2.38
CA LEU A 48 16.12 2.65 2.22
C LEU A 48 15.44 2.20 3.53
N ASN A 49 16.21 1.60 4.44
CA ASN A 49 15.72 1.03 5.69
C ASN A 49 16.00 1.90 6.92
N VAL A 50 16.57 3.10 6.74
CA VAL A 50 16.90 4.00 7.85
C VAL A 50 15.65 4.71 8.37
N ILE A 51 14.69 5.05 7.50
CA ILE A 51 13.40 5.58 7.94
C ILE A 51 12.54 4.42 8.47
N PRO A 52 12.11 4.45 9.73
CA PRO A 52 11.16 3.50 10.29
C PRO A 52 9.87 3.44 9.47
N SER A 53 9.39 2.24 9.17
CA SER A 53 8.18 2.02 8.37
C SER A 53 7.59 0.65 8.65
N GLU A 54 6.28 0.53 8.50
CA GLU A 54 5.53 -0.73 8.62
C GLU A 54 5.79 -1.70 7.45
N THR A 55 6.40 -1.21 6.36
CA THR A 55 6.85 -2.07 5.27
C THR A 55 8.07 -2.90 5.65
N THR A 56 8.21 -4.09 5.07
CA THR A 56 9.44 -4.87 5.19
C THR A 56 10.57 -4.25 4.35
N PRO A 57 11.85 -4.54 4.67
CA PRO A 57 12.97 -4.17 3.80
C PRO A 57 12.82 -4.68 2.36
N LYS A 58 12.12 -5.80 2.17
CA LYS A 58 11.90 -6.43 0.87
C LYS A 58 10.77 -5.75 0.08
N GLU A 59 9.72 -5.28 0.74
CA GLU A 59 8.72 -4.42 0.11
C GLU A 59 9.35 -3.10 -0.36
N ARG A 60 10.20 -2.46 0.44
CA ARG A 60 10.94 -1.27 0.01
C ARG A 60 11.89 -1.55 -1.16
N ALA A 61 12.55 -2.70 -1.18
CA ALA A 61 13.36 -3.12 -2.33
C ALA A 61 12.50 -3.34 -3.58
N LEU A 62 11.32 -3.94 -3.44
CA LEU A 62 10.35 -4.08 -4.53
C LEU A 62 9.96 -2.70 -5.08
N LEU A 63 9.60 -1.74 -4.23
CA LEU A 63 9.24 -0.38 -4.66
C LEU A 63 10.40 0.28 -5.41
N PHE A 64 11.61 0.28 -4.84
CA PHE A 64 12.78 0.84 -5.51
C PHE A 64 13.01 0.21 -6.90
N ASN A 65 13.01 -1.12 -6.98
CA ASN A 65 13.27 -1.83 -8.24
C ASN A 65 12.13 -1.66 -9.25
N PHE A 66 10.89 -1.59 -8.78
CA PHE A 66 9.72 -1.31 -9.62
C PHE A 66 9.83 0.07 -10.26
N PHE A 67 10.08 1.11 -9.47
CA PHE A 67 10.17 2.48 -9.98
C PHE A 67 11.43 2.74 -10.81
N SER A 68 12.52 2.01 -10.58
CA SER A 68 13.75 2.14 -11.40
C SER A 68 13.69 1.43 -12.75
N GLU A 69 12.96 0.32 -12.88
CA GLU A 69 13.01 -0.52 -14.10
C GLU A 69 11.67 -0.72 -14.79
N VAL A 70 10.56 -0.80 -14.04
CA VAL A 70 9.23 -1.17 -14.57
C VAL A 70 8.41 0.06 -14.89
N TRP A 71 8.40 1.05 -14.00
CA TRP A 71 7.68 2.30 -14.17
C TRP A 71 8.08 3.02 -15.47
N ALA A 72 7.08 3.36 -16.30
CA ALA A 72 7.32 3.91 -17.64
C ALA A 72 7.79 5.37 -17.61
N ALA A 73 7.54 6.10 -16.52
CA ALA A 73 7.77 7.55 -16.42
C ALA A 73 7.04 8.34 -17.53
N GLY A 74 5.75 8.00 -17.72
CA GLY A 74 4.84 8.74 -18.59
C GLY A 74 3.95 9.74 -17.83
N GLY A 75 3.92 9.68 -16.50
CA GLY A 75 3.13 10.54 -15.62
C GLY A 75 3.79 10.72 -14.25
N ASN A 76 3.09 11.37 -13.33
CA ASN A 76 3.54 11.50 -11.94
C ASN A 76 3.30 10.21 -11.15
N VAL A 77 3.93 10.10 -9.99
CA VAL A 77 3.65 9.05 -9.02
C VAL A 77 2.84 9.64 -7.88
N PHE A 78 1.78 8.95 -7.48
CA PHE A 78 0.99 9.30 -6.30
C PHE A 78 1.21 8.27 -5.19
N GLU A 79 1.36 8.73 -3.96
CA GLU A 79 1.47 7.91 -2.76
C GLU A 79 0.45 8.44 -1.73
N ILE A 80 -0.36 7.54 -1.19
CA ILE A 80 -1.24 7.81 -0.06
C ILE A 80 -0.85 6.98 1.15
N GLY A 81 -0.72 7.61 2.31
CA GLY A 81 -0.32 7.00 3.58
C GLY A 81 1.17 6.70 3.71
N PRO A 82 2.08 7.65 3.43
CA PRO A 82 3.52 7.44 3.57
C PRO A 82 4.01 7.26 5.01
N PHE A 83 3.20 7.64 6.01
CA PHE A 83 3.62 7.76 7.41
C PHE A 83 4.92 8.59 7.53
N LEU A 84 6.04 8.01 8.00
CA LEU A 84 7.34 8.68 8.10
C LEU A 84 8.15 8.71 6.79
N GLY A 85 7.67 8.03 5.74
CA GLY A 85 8.22 8.12 4.39
C GLY A 85 9.27 7.08 4.02
N GLY A 86 9.26 5.92 4.68
CA GLY A 86 10.11 4.79 4.26
C GLY A 86 9.78 4.32 2.83
N THR A 87 8.50 4.26 2.48
CA THR A 87 8.01 3.99 1.12
C THR A 87 8.30 5.17 0.19
N THR A 88 8.04 6.41 0.64
CA THR A 88 8.37 7.63 -0.10
C THR A 88 9.83 7.65 -0.56
N ARG A 89 10.77 7.30 0.34
CA ARG A 89 12.19 7.21 0.02
C ARG A 89 12.46 6.13 -1.01
N ALA A 90 11.91 4.93 -0.84
CA ALA A 90 12.09 3.83 -1.79
C ALA A 90 11.58 4.18 -3.20
N ILE A 91 10.39 4.77 -3.28
CA ILE A 91 9.77 5.23 -4.53
C ILE A 91 10.61 6.34 -5.17
N ALA A 92 10.93 7.40 -4.43
CA ALA A 92 11.67 8.55 -4.95
C ALA A 92 13.08 8.18 -5.43
N CYS A 93 13.80 7.35 -4.68
CA CYS A 93 15.10 6.82 -5.11
C CYS A 93 14.98 5.95 -6.37
N GLY A 94 13.94 5.11 -6.46
CA GLY A 94 13.65 4.32 -7.65
C GLY A 94 13.38 5.20 -8.88
N MET A 95 12.57 6.25 -8.71
CA MET A 95 12.30 7.24 -9.75
C MET A 95 13.59 7.94 -10.20
N GLN A 96 14.48 8.35 -9.29
CA GLN A 96 15.77 8.97 -9.66
C GLN A 96 16.70 8.02 -10.44
N ALA A 97 16.67 6.72 -10.11
CA ALA A 97 17.47 5.72 -10.81
C ALA A 97 16.89 5.33 -12.18
N ASN A 98 15.63 5.70 -12.47
CA ASN A 98 14.99 5.41 -13.73
C ASN A 98 15.48 6.37 -14.82
N ALA A 99 16.14 5.85 -15.86
CA ALA A 99 16.66 6.65 -16.97
C ALA A 99 15.57 7.40 -17.78
N ARG A 100 14.29 7.02 -17.64
CA ARG A 100 13.14 7.71 -18.27
C ARG A 100 12.60 8.85 -17.40
N CYS A 101 12.94 8.88 -16.11
CA CYS A 101 12.57 9.97 -15.21
C CYS A 101 13.33 11.24 -15.57
N ASN A 102 12.71 12.39 -15.30
CA ASN A 102 13.24 13.71 -15.60
C ASN A 102 12.69 14.73 -14.60
N ASN A 103 13.14 15.98 -14.68
CA ASN A 103 12.80 17.02 -13.71
C ASN A 103 11.34 17.51 -13.75
N SER A 104 10.50 17.08 -14.69
CA SER A 104 9.06 17.41 -14.68
C SER A 104 8.22 16.41 -13.88
N HIS A 105 8.74 15.20 -13.63
CA HIS A 105 8.03 14.20 -12.84
C HIS A 105 7.96 14.60 -11.36
N ARG A 106 6.84 14.27 -10.72
CA ARG A 106 6.62 14.48 -9.29
C ARG A 106 6.25 13.18 -8.60
N LEU A 107 6.68 13.06 -7.35
CA LEU A 107 6.12 12.15 -6.37
C LEU A 107 5.22 12.97 -5.44
N VAL A 108 3.91 12.81 -5.58
CA VAL A 108 2.94 13.40 -4.67
C VAL A 108 2.72 12.44 -3.52
N SER A 109 3.11 12.83 -2.31
CA SER A 109 2.97 12.04 -1.09
C SER A 109 1.95 12.70 -0.17
N MET A 110 0.86 11.98 0.09
CA MET A 110 -0.32 12.50 0.78
C MET A 110 -0.62 11.71 2.05
N ASP A 111 -0.79 12.42 3.16
CA ASP A 111 -1.20 11.86 4.45
C ASP A 111 -1.99 12.91 5.24
N GLN A 112 -2.64 12.48 6.32
CA GLN A 112 -3.10 13.36 7.38
C GLN A 112 -1.97 13.85 8.30
N PHE A 113 -0.80 13.18 8.25
CA PHE A 113 0.40 13.49 9.02
C PHE A 113 0.16 13.68 10.52
N GLY A 114 -0.84 13.02 11.08
CA GLY A 114 -1.21 13.19 12.48
C GLY A 114 -2.15 12.11 12.98
N ALA A 115 -2.46 12.13 14.27
CA ALA A 115 -3.35 11.17 14.93
C ALA A 115 -2.88 9.70 14.93
N TYR A 116 -1.61 9.43 14.61
CA TYR A 116 -1.04 8.08 14.70
C TYR A 116 -0.49 7.78 16.08
N TYR A 117 0.43 8.63 16.57
CA TYR A 117 1.18 8.42 17.81
C TYR A 117 1.21 9.68 18.66
N ASP A 118 1.27 9.49 19.98
CA ASP A 118 1.71 10.53 20.89
C ASP A 118 3.22 10.82 20.71
N GLY A 119 3.69 11.92 21.27
CA GLY A 119 5.09 12.34 21.10
C GLY A 119 6.12 11.31 21.59
N LYS A 120 5.90 10.67 22.74
CA LYS A 120 6.83 9.66 23.29
C LYS A 120 6.93 8.44 22.38
N ARG A 121 5.79 7.92 21.91
CA ARG A 121 5.75 6.77 21.01
C ARG A 121 6.37 7.12 19.66
N LEU A 122 6.09 8.30 19.13
CA LEU A 122 6.70 8.78 17.88
C LEU A 122 8.22 8.94 18.04
N ALA A 123 8.69 9.52 19.15
CA ALA A 123 10.12 9.67 19.44
C ALA A 123 10.82 8.30 19.54
N SER A 124 10.21 7.34 20.23
CA SER A 124 10.74 5.97 20.33
C SER A 124 10.81 5.29 18.95
N TYR A 125 9.82 5.52 18.10
CA TYR A 125 9.80 4.94 16.76
C TYR A 125 10.88 5.54 15.86
N MET A 126 11.18 6.84 16.00
CA MET A 126 12.21 7.58 15.25
C MET A 126 13.61 7.53 15.84
N GLU A 127 13.84 6.76 16.91
CA GLU A 127 15.15 6.63 17.59
C GLU A 127 16.35 6.44 16.63
N PRO A 128 16.29 5.63 15.56
CA PRO A 128 17.39 5.53 14.59
C PRO A 128 17.77 6.87 13.94
N LEU A 129 16.80 7.74 13.66
CA LEU A 129 17.00 9.04 13.01
C LEU A 129 17.57 10.11 13.95
N PHE A 130 17.35 9.97 15.26
CA PHE A 130 18.02 10.83 16.25
C PHE A 130 19.47 10.40 16.45
N ARG A 131 19.71 9.08 16.47
CA ARG A 131 21.04 8.50 16.67
C ARG A 131 22.01 8.81 15.54
N ASP A 132 21.55 8.79 14.30
CA ASP A 132 22.38 9.09 13.13
C ASP A 132 22.51 10.61 12.83
N GLY A 133 21.80 11.46 13.59
CA GLY A 133 21.82 12.90 13.45
C GLY A 133 20.94 13.45 12.32
N THR A 134 20.14 12.62 11.65
CA THR A 134 19.14 13.06 10.66
C THR A 134 18.13 14.02 11.29
N LEU A 135 17.71 13.75 12.52
CA LEU A 135 16.86 14.61 13.32
C LEU A 135 17.61 15.13 14.56
N PRO A 136 17.41 16.41 14.96
CA PRO A 136 18.11 16.99 16.10
C PRO A 136 17.59 16.42 17.43
N SER A 137 18.48 16.23 18.41
CA SER A 137 18.10 15.77 19.76
C SER A 137 17.14 16.71 20.49
N SER A 138 17.10 18.00 20.14
CA SER A 138 16.12 18.94 20.69
C SER A 138 14.68 18.55 20.32
N LEU A 139 14.45 18.09 19.08
CA LEU A 139 13.14 17.60 18.65
C LEU A 139 12.75 16.32 19.43
N GLN A 140 13.72 15.44 19.72
CA GLN A 140 13.47 14.26 20.56
C GLN A 140 13.00 14.66 21.96
N GLN A 141 13.63 15.68 22.57
CA GLN A 141 13.25 16.20 23.88
C GLN A 141 11.84 16.83 23.86
N GLU A 142 11.53 17.61 22.82
CA GLU A 142 10.20 18.21 22.61
C GLU A 142 9.11 17.11 22.50
N LEU A 143 9.34 16.09 21.69
CA LEU A 143 8.41 14.98 21.52
C LEU A 143 8.22 14.17 22.81
N ASN A 144 9.29 13.93 23.56
CA ASN A 144 9.20 13.21 24.85
C ASN A 144 8.45 14.01 25.94
N ALA A 145 8.38 15.34 25.80
CA ALA A 145 7.68 16.21 26.73
C ALA A 145 6.16 16.27 26.47
N THR A 146 5.69 15.91 25.26
CA THR A 146 4.26 15.88 24.95
C THR A 146 3.65 14.48 25.14
N ASN A 147 2.42 14.44 25.67
CA ASN A 147 1.58 13.25 25.70
C ASN A 147 0.41 13.35 24.71
N GLU A 148 0.41 14.37 23.85
CA GLU A 148 -0.62 14.58 22.84
C GLU A 148 -0.24 13.94 21.50
N LEU A 149 -1.25 13.70 20.67
CA LEU A 149 -1.06 13.26 19.29
C LEU A 149 -0.32 14.35 18.50
N VAL A 150 0.70 13.94 17.75
CA VAL A 150 1.59 14.86 17.05
C VAL A 150 1.19 15.00 15.59
N ASP A 151 1.09 16.24 15.09
CA ASP A 151 1.20 16.54 13.66
C ASP A 151 2.68 16.50 13.28
N PHE A 152 3.05 15.55 12.42
CA PHE A 152 4.41 15.28 12.00
C PHE A 152 4.68 15.65 10.54
N ALA A 153 3.86 16.49 9.90
CA ALA A 153 4.10 16.93 8.51
C ALA A 153 5.47 17.63 8.37
N ASP A 154 5.83 18.48 9.33
CA ASP A 154 7.14 19.15 9.36
C ASP A 154 8.29 18.18 9.64
N ILE A 155 8.05 17.14 10.44
CA ILE A 155 9.05 16.09 10.72
C ILE A 155 9.29 15.28 9.44
N PHE A 156 8.23 14.86 8.76
CA PHE A 156 8.30 14.21 7.46
C PHE A 156 9.11 15.06 6.47
N LYS A 157 8.76 16.35 6.32
CA LYS A 157 9.53 17.26 5.46
C LYS A 157 11.01 17.32 5.84
N LYS A 158 11.36 17.42 7.13
CA LYS A 158 12.74 17.45 7.61
C LYS A 158 13.52 16.17 7.27
N ILE A 159 12.90 15.00 7.37
CA ILE A 159 13.51 13.71 7.00
C ILE A 159 13.90 13.68 5.51
N HIS A 160 13.07 14.28 4.65
CA HIS A 160 13.22 14.20 3.20
C HIS A 160 13.99 15.38 2.58
N GLN A 161 13.99 16.58 3.18
CA GLN A 161 14.53 17.80 2.58
C GLN A 161 16.04 17.78 2.27
N GLN A 162 16.80 16.94 2.96
CA GLN A 162 18.25 16.82 2.75
C GLN A 162 18.61 15.80 1.67
N ARG A 163 17.62 15.18 1.02
CA ARG A 163 17.85 14.11 0.06
C ARG A 163 17.81 14.65 -1.37
N PRO A 164 18.62 14.10 -2.31
CA PRO A 164 18.66 14.57 -3.69
C PRO A 164 17.30 14.57 -4.40
N TYR A 165 16.40 13.65 -4.03
CA TYR A 165 15.06 13.59 -4.61
C TYR A 165 14.09 14.66 -4.10
N PHE A 166 14.44 15.48 -3.12
CA PHE A 166 13.44 16.36 -2.49
C PHE A 166 12.77 17.32 -3.48
N SER A 167 13.47 17.74 -4.54
CA SER A 167 12.93 18.63 -5.58
C SER A 167 11.79 18.01 -6.40
N MET A 168 11.61 16.68 -6.39
CA MET A 168 10.46 16.02 -7.03
C MET A 168 9.35 15.67 -6.05
N LEU A 169 9.58 15.81 -4.74
CA LEU A 169 8.61 15.44 -3.71
C LEU A 169 7.65 16.61 -3.45
N GLU A 170 6.36 16.34 -3.65
CA GLU A 170 5.27 17.21 -3.22
C GLU A 170 4.57 16.58 -2.02
N ILE A 171 4.40 17.34 -0.95
CA ILE A 171 3.81 16.87 0.31
C ILE A 171 2.41 17.48 0.45
N ARG A 172 1.38 16.65 0.57
CA ARG A 172 -0.02 17.09 0.74
C ARG A 172 -0.57 16.63 2.08
N ASN A 173 -0.88 17.57 2.96
CA ASN A 173 -1.59 17.30 4.22
C ASN A 173 -3.10 17.27 3.96
N GLN A 174 -3.62 16.13 3.50
CA GLN A 174 -5.01 15.93 3.11
C GLN A 174 -5.60 14.67 3.76
N LEU A 175 -6.91 14.65 3.87
CA LEU A 175 -7.72 13.67 4.60
C LEU A 175 -8.75 13.04 3.67
N LEU A 176 -8.85 11.72 3.74
CA LEU A 176 -9.99 10.99 3.21
C LEU A 176 -11.09 10.90 4.28
N PRO A 177 -12.37 11.11 3.93
CA PRO A 177 -13.45 10.75 4.84
C PRO A 177 -13.48 9.23 5.05
N SER A 178 -13.70 8.81 6.29
CA SER A 178 -13.83 7.40 6.67
C SER A 178 -15.25 6.85 6.54
N LYS A 179 -16.25 7.73 6.53
CA LYS A 179 -17.68 7.37 6.36
C LYS A 179 -18.48 8.44 5.60
N PRO A 180 -19.64 8.07 5.03
CA PRO A 180 -20.54 9.03 4.41
C PRO A 180 -20.92 10.18 5.35
N GLY A 181 -20.92 11.41 4.83
CA GLY A 181 -21.31 12.61 5.57
C GLY A 181 -20.27 13.11 6.60
N GLU A 182 -19.14 12.43 6.76
CA GLU A 182 -18.05 12.91 7.59
C GLU A 182 -17.54 14.26 7.09
N GLN A 183 -17.51 15.23 8.01
CA GLN A 183 -17.03 16.57 7.69
C GLN A 183 -15.51 16.58 7.76
N VAL A 184 -14.87 16.75 6.61
CA VAL A 184 -13.44 17.02 6.51
C VAL A 184 -13.27 18.53 6.26
N PRO A 185 -12.39 19.23 6.99
CA PRO A 185 -12.12 20.64 6.72
C PRO A 185 -11.75 20.84 5.25
N THR A 186 -12.33 21.84 4.59
CA THR A 186 -12.20 22.05 3.13
C THR A 186 -10.74 22.10 2.68
N GLU A 187 -9.89 22.79 3.45
CA GLU A 187 -8.46 22.95 3.18
C GLU A 187 -7.65 21.66 3.36
N ARG A 188 -8.19 20.67 4.08
CA ARG A 188 -7.61 19.33 4.24
C ARG A 188 -8.35 18.28 3.43
N SER A 189 -9.42 18.62 2.72
CA SER A 189 -10.18 17.63 1.95
C SER A 189 -9.29 17.07 0.83
N PHE A 190 -9.33 15.75 0.66
CA PHE A 190 -8.68 15.11 -0.48
C PHE A 190 -9.33 15.56 -1.79
N GLY A 191 -8.49 15.97 -2.72
CA GLY A 191 -8.86 16.32 -4.08
C GLY A 191 -7.61 16.46 -4.94
N LEU A 192 -7.74 16.15 -6.22
CA LEU A 192 -6.67 16.23 -7.20
C LEU A 192 -6.91 17.40 -8.14
N ALA A 193 -5.83 18.09 -8.53
CA ALA A 193 -5.95 19.25 -9.38
C ALA A 193 -6.30 18.83 -10.83
N PRO A 194 -7.16 19.59 -11.54
CA PRO A 194 -7.44 19.31 -12.94
C PRO A 194 -6.16 19.25 -13.78
N GLY A 195 -6.04 18.22 -14.62
CA GLY A 195 -4.89 18.03 -15.51
C GLY A 195 -3.73 17.24 -14.90
N GLU A 196 -3.74 16.94 -13.60
CA GLU A 196 -2.80 15.98 -13.02
C GLU A 196 -2.98 14.60 -13.65
N ARG A 197 -1.87 13.90 -13.88
CA ARG A 197 -1.86 12.53 -14.44
C ARG A 197 -0.87 11.66 -13.69
N TYR A 198 -1.30 10.45 -13.37
CA TYR A 198 -0.50 9.46 -12.66
C TYR A 198 -0.42 8.15 -13.43
N ASP A 199 0.80 7.64 -13.59
CA ASP A 199 1.09 6.34 -14.20
C ASP A 199 1.49 5.28 -13.16
N ALA A 200 1.64 5.68 -11.90
CA ALA A 200 1.68 4.78 -10.76
C ALA A 200 1.08 5.41 -9.50
N VAL A 201 0.35 4.59 -8.72
CA VAL A 201 -0.33 4.98 -7.49
C VAL A 201 -0.03 3.96 -6.40
N PHE A 202 0.68 4.35 -5.34
CA PHE A 202 0.93 3.54 -4.15
C PHE A 202 -0.11 3.84 -3.07
N ILE A 203 -0.77 2.80 -2.56
CA ILE A 203 -1.93 2.86 -1.68
C ILE A 203 -1.62 2.14 -0.37
N ASP A 204 -1.47 2.93 0.69
CA ASP A 204 -1.35 2.49 2.07
C ASP A 204 -2.37 3.23 2.96
N GLY A 205 -2.65 4.51 2.72
CA GLY A 205 -3.51 5.34 3.58
C GLY A 205 -5.02 5.18 3.40
N CYS A 206 -5.50 4.25 2.57
CA CYS A 206 -6.93 3.95 2.43
C CYS A 206 -7.40 3.04 3.60
N LYS A 207 -7.58 3.63 4.78
CA LYS A 207 -7.88 2.90 6.04
C LYS A 207 -9.37 2.64 6.30
N SER A 208 -10.23 2.79 5.29
CA SER A 208 -11.66 2.49 5.41
C SER A 208 -12.30 2.13 4.06
N TRP A 209 -13.47 1.50 4.12
CA TRP A 209 -14.31 1.20 2.95
C TRP A 209 -14.65 2.47 2.17
N PHE A 210 -15.23 3.47 2.83
CA PHE A 210 -15.65 4.70 2.17
C PHE A 210 -14.46 5.55 1.70
N GLY A 211 -13.38 5.61 2.48
CA GLY A 211 -12.15 6.30 2.06
C GLY A 211 -11.58 5.71 0.78
N THR A 212 -11.58 4.38 0.65
CA THR A 212 -11.19 3.69 -0.61
C THR A 212 -12.10 4.08 -1.77
N LYS A 213 -13.43 4.14 -1.55
CA LYS A 213 -14.38 4.58 -2.58
C LYS A 213 -14.06 5.99 -3.07
N VAL A 214 -13.94 6.95 -2.14
CA VAL A 214 -13.66 8.36 -2.47
C VAL A 214 -12.33 8.50 -3.20
N PHE A 215 -11.29 7.81 -2.71
CA PHE A 215 -9.97 7.80 -3.34
C PHE A 215 -10.02 7.29 -4.78
N MET A 216 -10.58 6.09 -4.97
CA MET A 216 -10.62 5.47 -6.30
C MET A 216 -11.52 6.23 -7.26
N ARG A 217 -12.62 6.81 -6.78
CA ARG A 217 -13.52 7.67 -7.58
C ARG A 217 -12.81 8.90 -8.11
N GLU A 218 -12.06 9.60 -7.27
CA GLU A 218 -11.29 10.78 -7.67
C GLU A 218 -10.19 10.38 -8.65
N MET A 219 -9.43 9.34 -8.30
CA MET A 219 -8.29 8.87 -9.10
C MET A 219 -8.68 8.45 -10.53
N ALA A 220 -9.94 8.03 -10.75
CA ALA A 220 -10.48 7.67 -12.07
C ALA A 220 -10.23 8.74 -13.15
N ASN A 221 -10.19 10.02 -12.77
CA ASN A 221 -9.98 11.13 -13.70
C ASN A 221 -8.50 11.41 -14.01
N HIS A 222 -7.59 10.78 -13.29
CA HIS A 222 -6.15 11.08 -13.32
C HIS A 222 -5.28 9.89 -13.78
N VAL A 223 -5.90 8.76 -14.08
CA VAL A 223 -5.22 7.52 -14.50
C VAL A 223 -5.65 7.11 -15.90
N MET A 224 -4.78 6.38 -16.58
CA MET A 224 -5.01 5.90 -17.95
C MET A 224 -4.72 4.40 -18.03
N PRO A 225 -5.23 3.69 -19.04
CA PRO A 225 -4.75 2.34 -19.34
C PRO A 225 -3.22 2.30 -19.39
N GLY A 226 -2.63 1.39 -18.62
CA GLY A 226 -1.19 1.29 -18.38
C GLY A 226 -0.76 1.73 -16.98
N THR A 227 -1.57 2.53 -16.26
CA THR A 227 -1.26 2.95 -14.88
C THR A 227 -1.16 1.76 -13.94
N TYR A 228 -0.21 1.80 -13.02
CA TYR A 228 -0.07 0.79 -11.97
C TYR A 228 -0.66 1.25 -10.63
N PHE A 229 -1.31 0.33 -9.92
CA PHE A 229 -1.80 0.51 -8.56
C PHE A 229 -1.08 -0.48 -7.64
N LEU A 230 -0.38 0.01 -6.63
CA LEU A 230 0.42 -0.79 -5.69
C LEU A 230 -0.24 -0.70 -4.31
N PHE A 231 -0.83 -1.78 -3.81
CA PHE A 231 -1.57 -1.84 -2.54
C PHE A 231 -0.73 -2.54 -1.47
N GLN A 232 -0.20 -1.83 -0.47
CA GLN A 232 0.65 -2.40 0.59
C GLN A 232 -0.12 -3.20 1.64
N ASP A 233 -1.34 -2.78 1.93
CA ASP A 233 -2.21 -3.39 2.95
C ASP A 233 -3.21 -4.39 2.34
N TYR A 234 -2.95 -4.86 1.11
CA TYR A 234 -3.85 -5.77 0.41
C TYR A 234 -4.05 -7.08 1.18
N ALA A 235 -3.00 -7.55 1.86
CA ALA A 235 -3.04 -8.67 2.79
C ALA A 235 -2.89 -8.18 4.25
N TRP A 236 -3.59 -7.11 4.65
CA TRP A 236 -3.75 -6.74 6.05
C TRP A 236 -5.14 -7.10 6.57
N ILE A 237 -5.21 -7.68 7.77
CA ILE A 237 -6.42 -8.37 8.27
C ILE A 237 -7.67 -7.47 8.34
N THR A 238 -7.50 -6.17 8.60
CA THR A 238 -8.64 -5.23 8.71
C THR A 238 -9.01 -4.60 7.37
N CYS A 239 -8.18 -4.71 6.34
CA CYS A 239 -8.33 -3.99 5.07
C CYS A 239 -9.15 -4.77 4.03
N TYR A 240 -10.25 -5.38 4.45
CA TYR A 240 -11.07 -6.27 3.62
C TYR A 240 -11.75 -5.56 2.43
N TRP A 241 -11.87 -4.24 2.46
CA TRP A 241 -12.40 -3.44 1.35
C TRP A 241 -11.49 -3.41 0.12
N LEU A 242 -10.16 -3.55 0.27
CA LEU A 242 -9.22 -3.54 -0.85
C LEU A 242 -9.41 -4.74 -1.80
N PRO A 243 -9.41 -6.00 -1.33
CA PRO A 243 -9.66 -7.14 -2.20
C PRO A 243 -11.08 -7.16 -2.77
N VAL A 244 -12.09 -6.68 -2.02
CA VAL A 244 -13.45 -6.53 -2.58
C VAL A 244 -13.48 -5.52 -3.72
N PHE A 245 -12.86 -4.34 -3.55
CA PHE A 245 -12.77 -3.35 -4.62
C PHE A 245 -12.09 -3.95 -5.87
N LEU A 246 -10.95 -4.62 -5.70
CA LEU A 246 -10.20 -5.19 -6.81
C LEU A 246 -10.97 -6.30 -7.53
N LEU A 247 -11.74 -7.13 -6.80
CA LEU A 247 -12.63 -8.13 -7.41
C LEU A 247 -13.73 -7.48 -8.27
N LEU A 248 -14.35 -6.40 -7.78
CA LEU A 248 -15.43 -5.69 -8.49
C LEU A 248 -14.92 -4.94 -9.74
N PHE A 249 -13.61 -4.74 -9.83
CA PHE A 249 -12.89 -4.11 -10.94
C PHE A 249 -11.90 -5.06 -11.64
N GLN A 250 -12.06 -6.38 -11.47
CA GLN A 250 -11.16 -7.38 -12.09
C GLN A 250 -11.19 -7.35 -13.63
N ASP A 251 -12.26 -6.83 -14.23
CA ASP A 251 -12.34 -6.59 -15.69
C ASP A 251 -11.52 -5.38 -16.15
N LYS A 252 -10.97 -4.61 -15.20
CA LYS A 252 -10.18 -3.40 -15.43
C LYS A 252 -8.74 -3.54 -14.96
N LEU A 253 -8.50 -4.30 -13.89
CA LEU A 253 -7.22 -4.41 -13.19
C LEU A 253 -6.66 -5.83 -13.27
N GLU A 254 -5.42 -5.98 -13.71
CA GLU A 254 -4.71 -7.26 -13.77
C GLU A 254 -3.59 -7.30 -12.71
N LEU A 255 -3.55 -8.37 -11.91
CA LEU A 255 -2.46 -8.59 -10.96
C LEU A 255 -1.16 -8.88 -11.72
N CYS A 256 -0.15 -8.01 -11.54
CA CYS A 256 1.13 -8.09 -12.23
C CYS A 256 2.27 -8.60 -11.34
N ALA A 257 2.28 -8.20 -10.06
CA ALA A 257 3.32 -8.60 -9.12
C ALA A 257 2.77 -8.63 -7.69
N HIS A 258 3.34 -9.42 -6.80
CA HIS A 258 3.15 -9.24 -5.36
C HIS A 258 4.33 -9.76 -4.55
N TYR A 259 4.54 -9.16 -3.38
CA TYR A 259 5.50 -9.63 -2.39
C TYR A 259 5.05 -9.19 -0.99
N ASP A 260 5.14 -10.09 -0.01
CA ASP A 260 4.55 -9.93 1.31
C ASP A 260 3.09 -9.44 1.23
N THR A 261 2.79 -8.23 1.71
CA THR A 261 1.45 -7.65 1.69
C THR A 261 1.23 -6.66 0.54
N THR A 262 2.29 -6.32 -0.21
CA THR A 262 2.24 -5.39 -1.35
C THR A 262 1.88 -6.08 -2.67
N TYR A 263 0.78 -5.65 -3.29
CA TYR A 263 0.25 -6.20 -4.55
C TYR A 263 0.18 -5.11 -5.62
N VAL A 264 0.70 -5.42 -6.81
CA VAL A 264 0.79 -4.51 -7.95
C VAL A 264 -0.20 -4.94 -9.02
N PHE A 265 -1.15 -4.06 -9.32
CA PHE A 265 -2.13 -4.23 -10.38
C PHE A 265 -1.85 -3.24 -11.51
N ARG A 266 -2.12 -3.63 -12.74
CA ARG A 266 -2.08 -2.75 -13.90
C ARG A 266 -3.49 -2.49 -14.39
N LEU A 267 -3.79 -1.23 -14.71
CA LEU A 267 -5.05 -0.82 -15.30
C LEU A 267 -5.03 -1.12 -16.80
N HIS A 268 -5.82 -2.07 -17.29
CA HIS A 268 -5.90 -2.41 -18.71
C HIS A 268 -6.98 -1.62 -19.45
N THR A 269 -8.05 -1.28 -18.75
CA THR A 269 -9.17 -0.49 -19.29
C THR A 269 -9.51 0.60 -18.30
N ALA A 270 -9.72 1.82 -18.77
CA ALA A 270 -10.12 2.93 -17.91
C ALA A 270 -11.44 2.61 -17.18
N TYR A 271 -11.57 3.14 -15.97
CA TYR A 271 -12.83 3.22 -15.25
C TYR A 271 -13.16 4.69 -14.95
N SER A 272 -14.42 4.96 -14.64
CA SER A 272 -14.94 6.30 -14.36
C SER A 272 -15.42 6.40 -12.91
N ALA A 273 -15.55 7.64 -12.42
CA ALA A 273 -16.17 7.92 -11.13
C ALA A 273 -17.56 7.26 -10.99
N ALA A 274 -18.40 7.36 -12.02
CA ALA A 274 -19.73 6.74 -12.03
C ALA A 274 -19.70 5.20 -11.93
N GLN A 275 -18.68 4.55 -12.51
CA GLN A 275 -18.49 3.11 -12.34
C GLN A 275 -18.09 2.77 -10.90
N VAL A 276 -17.24 3.58 -10.26
CA VAL A 276 -16.93 3.42 -8.82
C VAL A 276 -18.19 3.57 -7.98
N ASP A 277 -18.98 4.61 -8.23
CA ASP A 277 -20.22 4.86 -7.47
C ASP A 277 -21.25 3.74 -7.62
N SER A 278 -21.37 3.15 -8.81
CA SER A 278 -22.35 2.10 -9.10
C SER A 278 -21.92 0.69 -8.68
N ARG A 279 -20.62 0.38 -8.68
CA ARG A 279 -20.11 -0.97 -8.39
C ARG A 279 -19.65 -1.14 -6.95
N PHE A 280 -19.13 -0.09 -6.31
CA PHE A 280 -18.60 -0.14 -4.96
C PHE A 280 -19.48 0.69 -4.02
N PRO A 281 -20.30 0.05 -3.15
CA PRO A 281 -21.26 0.77 -2.31
C PRO A 281 -20.57 1.66 -1.27
N ASP A 282 -21.31 2.55 -0.61
CA ASP A 282 -20.72 3.49 0.37
C ASP A 282 -20.30 2.78 1.67
N SER A 283 -20.86 1.60 1.94
CA SER A 283 -20.57 0.80 3.13
C SER A 283 -20.63 -0.71 2.84
N VAL A 284 -19.99 -1.50 3.71
CA VAL A 284 -20.15 -2.97 3.68
C VAL A 284 -21.60 -3.40 3.98
N ALA A 285 -22.33 -2.61 4.77
CA ALA A 285 -23.75 -2.88 5.07
C ALA A 285 -24.64 -2.84 3.82
N GLU A 286 -24.38 -1.90 2.91
CA GLU A 286 -25.05 -1.83 1.61
C GLU A 286 -24.64 -2.97 0.65
N CYS A 287 -23.41 -3.48 0.78
CA CYS A 287 -23.00 -4.70 0.06
C CYS A 287 -23.82 -5.90 0.55
N GLY A 288 -24.02 -6.00 1.87
CA GLY A 288 -24.77 -7.08 2.49
C GLY A 288 -23.96 -8.37 2.64
N ARG A 289 -24.41 -9.24 3.55
CA ARG A 289 -23.70 -10.46 3.93
C ARG A 289 -23.49 -11.44 2.77
N ASP A 290 -24.52 -11.67 1.97
CA ASP A 290 -24.48 -12.66 0.89
C ASP A 290 -23.52 -12.24 -0.21
N ALA A 291 -23.57 -10.97 -0.63
CA ALA A 291 -22.65 -10.45 -1.64
C ALA A 291 -21.20 -10.41 -1.13
N LEU A 292 -20.97 -10.04 0.13
CA LEU A 292 -19.64 -10.09 0.75
C LEU A 292 -19.10 -11.53 0.77
N THR A 293 -19.95 -12.50 1.13
CA THR A 293 -19.59 -13.93 1.14
C THR A 293 -19.22 -14.42 -0.25
N GLU A 294 -20.00 -14.06 -1.27
CA GLU A 294 -19.69 -14.43 -2.66
C GLU A 294 -18.38 -13.79 -3.13
N CYS A 295 -18.13 -12.52 -2.78
CA CYS A 295 -16.87 -11.86 -3.09
C CYS A 295 -15.68 -12.64 -2.50
N PHE A 296 -15.75 -12.98 -1.20
CA PHE A 296 -14.65 -13.69 -0.56
C PHE A 296 -14.51 -15.15 -1.02
N ASN A 297 -15.60 -15.83 -1.39
CA ASN A 297 -15.51 -17.14 -2.03
C ASN A 297 -14.71 -17.08 -3.34
N HIS A 298 -14.91 -16.02 -4.13
CA HIS A 298 -14.13 -15.80 -5.35
C HIS A 298 -12.66 -15.51 -5.05
N ILE A 299 -12.40 -14.55 -4.16
CA ILE A 299 -11.03 -14.15 -3.78
C ILE A 299 -10.23 -15.35 -3.21
N LEU A 300 -10.85 -16.16 -2.35
CA LEU A 300 -10.24 -17.35 -1.77
C LEU A 300 -9.94 -18.42 -2.82
N ARG A 301 -10.85 -18.62 -3.78
CA ARG A 301 -10.64 -19.54 -4.91
C ARG A 301 -9.42 -19.11 -5.74
N ASP A 302 -9.31 -17.82 -6.03
CA ASP A 302 -8.18 -17.30 -6.80
C ASP A 302 -6.87 -17.43 -6.03
N ALA A 303 -6.86 -17.09 -4.73
CA ALA A 303 -5.70 -17.27 -3.86
C ALA A 303 -5.23 -18.73 -3.84
N TYR A 304 -6.18 -19.67 -3.74
CA TYR A 304 -5.91 -21.11 -3.79
C TYR A 304 -5.31 -21.54 -5.14
N GLN A 305 -5.87 -21.07 -6.26
CA GLN A 305 -5.34 -21.37 -7.60
C GLN A 305 -3.91 -20.86 -7.81
N ARG A 306 -3.53 -19.76 -7.17
CA ARG A 306 -2.16 -19.23 -7.17
C ARG A 306 -1.20 -19.94 -6.21
N ALA A 307 -1.69 -20.89 -5.42
CA ALA A 307 -0.95 -21.47 -4.29
C ALA A 307 -0.36 -20.39 -3.35
N ASP A 308 -1.13 -19.31 -3.14
CA ASP A 308 -0.76 -18.20 -2.27
C ASP A 308 -1.35 -18.40 -0.88
N THR A 309 -0.66 -19.18 -0.06
CA THR A 309 -1.12 -19.54 1.29
C THR A 309 -1.18 -18.35 2.24
N LEU A 310 -0.31 -17.36 2.02
CA LEU A 310 -0.34 -16.10 2.78
C LEU A 310 -1.66 -15.39 2.50
N HIS A 311 -1.94 -15.13 1.22
CA HIS A 311 -3.16 -14.44 0.84
C HIS A 311 -4.42 -15.22 1.20
N LEU A 312 -4.41 -16.53 1.03
CA LEU A 312 -5.53 -17.40 1.44
C LEU A 312 -5.86 -17.23 2.94
N THR A 313 -4.84 -17.17 3.79
CA THR A 313 -5.04 -16.94 5.22
C THR A 313 -5.57 -15.54 5.49
N TYR A 314 -4.95 -14.52 4.92
CA TYR A 314 -5.33 -13.13 5.19
C TYR A 314 -6.71 -12.78 4.64
N CYS A 315 -7.11 -13.29 3.47
CA CYS A 315 -8.47 -13.09 2.96
C CYS A 315 -9.52 -13.80 3.79
N SER A 316 -9.20 -14.95 4.39
CA SER A 316 -10.11 -15.61 5.33
C SER A 316 -10.31 -14.75 6.59
N LEU A 317 -9.24 -14.13 7.11
CA LEU A 317 -9.32 -13.19 8.23
C LEU A 317 -10.07 -11.90 7.85
N GLN A 318 -9.81 -11.36 6.66
CA GLN A 318 -10.51 -10.18 6.13
C GLN A 318 -12.01 -10.44 5.97
N PHE A 319 -12.40 -11.64 5.52
CA PHE A 319 -13.81 -12.04 5.48
C PHE A 319 -14.42 -12.01 6.88
N ALA A 320 -13.74 -12.59 7.89
CA ALA A 320 -14.19 -12.53 9.27
C ALA A 320 -14.31 -11.08 9.78
N MET A 321 -13.37 -10.19 9.44
CA MET A 321 -13.46 -8.77 9.80
C MET A 321 -14.68 -8.08 9.14
N GLY A 322 -14.95 -8.37 7.87
CA GLY A 322 -16.14 -7.87 7.17
C GLY A 322 -17.45 -8.38 7.77
N LEU A 323 -17.52 -9.65 8.19
CA LEU A 323 -18.64 -10.20 8.96
C LEU A 323 -18.82 -9.47 10.29
N GLY A 324 -17.72 -9.16 10.97
CA GLY A 324 -17.73 -8.36 12.20
C GLY A 324 -18.33 -6.96 11.99
N ASP A 325 -17.96 -6.27 10.90
CA ASP A 325 -18.53 -4.96 10.55
C ASP A 325 -20.01 -5.02 10.14
N LEU A 326 -20.50 -6.19 9.72
CA LEU A 326 -21.91 -6.48 9.49
C LEU A 326 -22.67 -6.86 10.78
N GLY A 327 -22.02 -6.85 11.94
CA GLY A 327 -22.59 -7.25 13.22
C GLY A 327 -22.67 -8.77 13.45
N ALA A 328 -22.13 -9.58 12.54
CA ALA A 328 -22.11 -11.04 12.63
C ALA A 328 -20.86 -11.56 13.38
N VAL A 329 -20.53 -10.95 14.53
CA VAL A 329 -19.32 -11.27 15.31
C VAL A 329 -19.23 -12.77 15.70
N PRO A 330 -20.30 -13.46 16.15
CA PRO A 330 -20.23 -14.89 16.43
C PRO A 330 -19.79 -15.73 15.23
N ASP A 331 -20.30 -15.41 14.03
CA ASP A 331 -19.95 -16.12 12.80
C ASP A 331 -18.50 -15.84 12.38
N ALA A 332 -18.04 -14.60 12.56
CA ALA A 332 -16.64 -14.22 12.34
C ALA A 332 -15.68 -15.00 13.26
N LEU A 333 -16.01 -15.11 14.55
CA LEU A 333 -15.20 -15.87 15.51
C LEU A 333 -15.19 -17.37 15.20
N ALA A 334 -16.35 -17.94 14.85
CA ALA A 334 -16.44 -19.34 14.42
C ALA A 334 -15.61 -19.60 13.16
N HIS A 335 -15.58 -18.65 12.21
CA HIS A 335 -14.72 -18.74 11.03
C HIS A 335 -13.22 -18.76 11.41
N ILE A 336 -12.77 -17.87 12.29
CA ILE A 336 -11.37 -17.84 12.77
C ILE A 336 -11.00 -19.15 13.47
N ASP A 337 -11.88 -19.68 14.32
CA ASP A 337 -11.66 -20.96 14.99
C ASP A 337 -11.48 -22.11 13.97
N GLY A 338 -12.33 -22.16 12.94
CA GLY A 338 -12.19 -23.11 11.84
C GLY A 338 -10.84 -23.02 11.10
N LEU A 339 -10.27 -21.82 10.96
CA LEU A 339 -8.95 -21.61 10.35
C LEU A 339 -7.81 -22.21 11.19
N ARG A 340 -7.96 -22.32 12.52
CA ARG A 340 -6.93 -22.92 13.41
C ARG A 340 -6.67 -24.39 13.11
N TYR A 341 -7.56 -25.06 12.38
CA TYR A 341 -7.42 -26.45 11.97
C TYR A 341 -6.93 -26.62 10.52
N GLN A 342 -6.75 -25.51 9.78
CA GLN A 342 -6.28 -25.54 8.40
C GLN A 342 -4.76 -25.51 8.34
N THR A 343 -4.15 -26.41 7.54
CA THR A 343 -2.69 -26.50 7.41
C THR A 343 -2.06 -25.21 6.86
N PHE A 344 -2.74 -24.54 5.91
CA PHE A 344 -2.22 -23.31 5.31
C PHE A 344 -2.18 -22.12 6.28
N ALA A 345 -2.98 -22.15 7.35
CA ALA A 345 -3.08 -21.07 8.33
C ALA A 345 -2.13 -21.25 9.54
N GLN A 346 -1.57 -22.45 9.76
CA GLN A 346 -0.67 -22.75 10.88
C GLN A 346 0.53 -21.79 11.02
N PRO A 347 1.19 -21.34 9.93
CA PRO A 347 2.29 -20.37 10.05
C PRO A 347 1.86 -19.00 10.60
N TYR A 348 0.55 -18.73 10.67
CA TYR A 348 -0.03 -17.43 10.94
C TYR A 348 -0.96 -17.42 12.17
N LEU A 349 -0.87 -18.38 13.09
CA LEU A 349 -1.72 -18.44 14.29
C LEU A 349 -1.73 -17.12 15.08
N HIS A 350 -0.59 -16.43 15.19
CA HIS A 350 -0.49 -15.13 15.84
C HIS A 350 -1.39 -14.05 15.19
N ARG A 351 -1.68 -14.16 13.89
CA ARG A 351 -2.61 -13.27 13.18
C ARG A 351 -4.07 -13.64 13.44
N LEU A 352 -4.38 -14.93 13.59
CA LEU A 352 -5.70 -15.39 14.01
C LEU A 352 -6.01 -14.86 15.42
N ASP A 353 -5.05 -14.95 16.34
CA ASP A 353 -5.20 -14.44 17.71
C ASP A 353 -5.43 -12.91 17.73
N LEU A 354 -4.71 -12.17 16.88
CA LEU A 354 -4.91 -10.73 16.72
C LEU A 354 -6.31 -10.42 16.18
N ALA A 355 -6.77 -11.10 15.12
CA ALA A 355 -8.09 -10.90 14.54
C ALA A 355 -9.20 -11.23 15.56
N GLU A 356 -9.06 -12.33 16.30
CA GLU A 356 -9.99 -12.70 17.37
C GLU A 356 -10.05 -11.62 18.46
N LYS A 357 -8.90 -11.09 18.89
CA LYS A 357 -8.84 -9.99 19.85
C LYS A 357 -9.60 -8.76 19.34
N LEU A 358 -9.32 -8.32 18.11
CA LEU A 358 -9.97 -7.15 17.51
C LEU A 358 -11.50 -7.33 17.39
N LEU A 359 -11.96 -8.53 17.07
CA LEU A 359 -13.40 -8.84 17.01
C LEU A 359 -14.05 -8.83 18.39
N LYS A 360 -13.38 -9.37 19.41
CA LYS A 360 -13.87 -9.34 20.80
C LYS A 360 -13.97 -7.93 21.35
N GLU A 361 -13.01 -7.06 21.01
CA GLU A 361 -13.03 -5.65 21.38
C GLU A 361 -14.21 -4.88 20.75
N ARG A 362 -14.76 -5.34 19.62
CA ARG A 362 -15.96 -4.76 19.00
C ARG A 362 -17.27 -5.23 19.62
N LEU A 363 -17.24 -6.35 20.34
CA LEU A 363 -18.42 -6.90 21.02
C LEU A 363 -18.63 -6.27 22.40
N ALA A 364 -17.54 -5.85 23.04
CA ALA A 364 -17.53 -5.14 24.32
C ALA A 364 -17.94 -3.68 24.14
#